data_AF-A0AAU5JBI6-F1
#
_entry.id   AF-A0AAU5JBI6-F1
#
_cell.length_a   1.000
_cell.length_b   1.000
_cell.length_c   1.000
_cell.angle_alpha   90.00
_cell.angle_beta   90.00
_cell.angle_gamma   90.00
#
_symmetry.space_group_name_H-M   'P 1'
#
loop_
_entity.id
_entity.type
_entity.pdbx_description
1 polymer ?
#
loop_
_entity_poly.entity_id
_entity_poly.type
_entity_poly.pdbx_seq_one_letter_code
_entity_poly.pdbx_strand_id
1 'polypeptide(L)'
;MKRNERARQVLSRFGDVAWFRHPVERHPFYDYFQVSFVGWRYAEPREELKTVFESAIREAPKQVEWTFRSIRNWMIVPTRLIREAGPDGRNFNEAMGVIRESDQEFCAATAEDLENILRILAKTSSIDGSPSA
;
A
#
# COMPACT_ATOMS: atom_id res chain seq x y z
N MET A 1 4.08 -6.60 -16.14
CA MET A 1 2.89 -6.34 -15.30
C MET A 1 3.09 -5.00 -14.59
N LYS A 2 2.10 -4.12 -14.62
CA LYS A 2 2.17 -2.82 -13.93
C LYS A 2 2.05 -3.02 -12.40
N ARG A 3 2.62 -2.13 -11.58
CA ARG A 3 2.58 -2.24 -10.10
C ARG A 3 1.17 -2.37 -9.55
N ASN A 4 0.22 -1.61 -10.10
CA ASN A 4 -1.19 -1.66 -9.67
C ASN A 4 -1.83 -3.04 -9.90
N GLU A 5 -1.54 -3.68 -11.04
CA GLU A 5 -2.01 -5.04 -11.36
C GLU A 5 -1.41 -6.05 -10.39
N ARG A 6 -0.10 -5.93 -10.14
CA ARG A 6 0.60 -6.77 -9.17
C ARG A 6 0.03 -6.63 -7.77
N ALA A 7 -0.17 -5.40 -7.31
CA ALA A 7 -0.72 -5.11 -5.99
C ALA A 7 -2.10 -5.74 -5.84
N ARG A 8 -2.98 -5.57 -6.84
CA ARG A 8 -4.30 -6.19 -6.84
C ARG A 8 -4.22 -7.73 -6.82
N GLN A 9 -3.32 -8.32 -7.61
CA GLN A 9 -3.12 -9.78 -7.64
C GLN A 9 -2.66 -10.32 -6.29
N VAL A 10 -1.68 -9.67 -5.65
CA VAL A 10 -1.18 -10.06 -4.34
C VAL A 10 -2.28 -9.98 -3.29
N LEU A 11 -3.02 -8.87 -3.25
CA LEU A 11 -4.12 -8.70 -2.29
C LEU A 11 -5.25 -9.71 -2.50
N SER A 12 -5.54 -10.09 -3.76
CA SER A 12 -6.60 -11.04 -4.08
C SER A 12 -6.34 -12.46 -3.55
N ARG A 13 -5.10 -12.78 -3.13
CA ARG A 13 -4.76 -14.07 -2.50
C ARG A 13 -5.25 -14.19 -1.06
N PHE A 14 -5.67 -13.09 -0.45
CA PHE A 14 -6.16 -13.06 0.91
C PHE A 14 -7.68 -12.83 0.99
N GLY A 15 -8.34 -12.72 -0.17
CA GLY A 15 -9.79 -12.53 -0.28
C GLY A 15 -10.19 -11.65 -1.46
N ASP A 16 -11.49 -11.61 -1.72
CA ASP A 16 -12.04 -10.85 -2.85
C ASP A 16 -11.92 -9.33 -2.64
N VAL A 17 -11.17 -8.66 -3.51
CA VAL A 17 -10.94 -7.21 -3.44
C VAL A 17 -12.10 -6.43 -4.09
N ALA A 18 -13.07 -6.02 -3.27
CA ALA A 18 -14.26 -5.27 -3.68
C ALA A 18 -13.98 -3.79 -4.00
N TRP A 19 -12.92 -3.20 -3.43
CA TRP A 19 -12.48 -1.84 -3.76
C TRP A 19 -10.96 -1.76 -3.73
N PHE A 20 -10.37 -0.96 -4.63
CA PHE A 20 -8.92 -0.84 -4.78
C PHE A 20 -8.53 0.56 -5.26
N ARG A 21 -7.45 1.09 -4.68
CA ARG A 21 -6.82 2.36 -5.07
C ARG A 21 -5.31 2.20 -5.02
N HIS A 22 -4.66 2.55 -6.12
CA HIS A 22 -3.22 2.66 -6.24
C HIS A 22 -2.94 3.82 -7.21
N PRO A 23 -2.11 4.82 -6.85
CA PRO A 23 -1.79 5.91 -7.75
C PRO A 23 -0.99 5.41 -8.97
N VAL A 24 -1.04 6.12 -10.09
CA VAL A 24 -0.13 5.83 -11.21
C VAL A 24 1.31 6.07 -10.74
N GLU A 25 2.24 5.21 -11.14
CA GLU A 25 3.62 5.24 -10.64
C GLU A 25 4.34 6.55 -11.00
N ARG A 26 4.14 7.00 -12.24
CA ARG A 26 4.67 8.26 -12.74
C ARG A 26 3.57 9.11 -13.33
N HIS A 27 3.75 10.42 -13.28
CA HIS A 27 2.84 11.33 -13.96
C HIS A 27 2.92 11.12 -15.49
N PRO A 28 1.79 10.91 -16.18
CA PRO A 28 1.79 10.50 -17.59
C PRO A 28 2.42 11.50 -18.55
N PHE A 29 2.52 12.77 -18.16
CA PHE A 29 3.05 13.86 -19.02
C PHE A 29 4.41 14.41 -18.58
N TYR A 30 4.79 14.24 -17.32
CA TYR A 30 5.94 14.93 -16.73
C TYR A 30 6.96 13.95 -16.11
N ASP A 31 6.67 12.65 -16.16
CA ASP A 31 7.57 11.54 -15.77
C ASP A 31 8.10 11.57 -14.32
N TYR A 32 7.63 12.49 -13.47
CA TYR A 32 7.95 12.52 -12.05
C TYR A 32 7.20 11.41 -11.29
N PHE A 33 7.78 10.94 -10.19
CA PHE A 33 7.19 9.90 -9.33
C PHE A 33 6.01 10.45 -8.51
N GLN A 34 4.97 9.64 -8.37
CA GLN A 34 3.91 9.88 -7.39
C GLN A 34 4.26 9.21 -6.06
N VAL A 35 3.78 9.76 -4.94
CA VAL A 35 3.85 9.08 -3.65
C VAL A 35 3.12 7.74 -3.75
N SER A 36 3.83 6.64 -3.51
CA SER A 36 3.27 5.29 -3.64
C SER A 36 2.53 4.88 -2.37
N PHE A 37 1.34 4.30 -2.54
CA PHE A 37 0.56 3.66 -1.48
C PHE A 37 -0.41 2.65 -2.12
N VAL A 38 -0.99 1.78 -1.30
CA VAL A 38 -2.08 0.91 -1.75
C VAL A 38 -3.22 0.94 -0.74
N GLY A 39 -4.42 1.20 -1.24
CA GLY A 39 -5.66 1.14 -0.48
C GLY A 39 -6.57 0.06 -1.05
N TRP A 40 -7.24 -0.71 -0.19
CA TRP A 40 -8.18 -1.74 -0.62
C TRP A 40 -9.27 -1.98 0.41
N ARG A 41 -10.28 -2.74 0.01
CA ARG A 41 -11.31 -3.28 0.91
C ARG A 41 -11.74 -4.64 0.39
N TYR A 42 -11.77 -5.63 1.28
CA TYR A 42 -12.30 -6.95 0.95
C TYR A 42 -13.83 -6.94 0.92
N ALA A 43 -14.43 -7.84 0.13
CA ALA A 43 -15.87 -8.02 0.06
C ALA A 43 -16.43 -8.44 1.44
N GLU A 44 -15.73 -9.35 2.10
CA GLU A 44 -15.96 -9.75 3.49
C GLU A 44 -14.88 -9.15 4.40
N PRO A 45 -15.22 -8.62 5.58
CA PRO A 45 -14.23 -8.22 6.57
C PRO A 45 -13.30 -9.39 6.93
N ARG A 46 -11.99 -9.11 7.04
CA ARG A 46 -10.94 -10.11 7.29
C ARG A 46 -9.95 -9.60 8.35
N GLU A 47 -10.44 -9.20 9.51
CA GLU A 47 -9.66 -8.53 10.57
C GLU A 47 -8.48 -9.40 11.07
N GLU A 48 -8.57 -10.71 10.95
CA GLU A 48 -7.51 -11.68 11.22
C GLU A 48 -6.25 -11.46 10.35
N LEU A 49 -6.39 -10.82 9.18
CA LEU A 49 -5.27 -10.54 8.28
C LEU A 49 -4.44 -9.32 8.67
N LYS A 50 -4.88 -8.49 9.64
CA LYS A 50 -4.16 -7.25 9.98
C LYS A 50 -2.70 -7.51 10.33
N THR A 51 -2.46 -8.54 11.15
CA THR A 51 -1.11 -8.92 11.60
C THR A 51 -0.22 -9.38 10.45
N VAL A 52 -0.80 -9.95 9.38
CA VAL A 52 -0.07 -10.32 8.16
C VAL A 52 0.46 -9.07 7.46
N PHE A 53 -0.39 -8.06 7.27
CA PHE A 53 0.02 -6.81 6.61
C PHE A 53 1.01 -6.00 7.46
N GLU A 54 0.79 -5.92 8.77
CA GLU A 54 1.71 -5.27 9.69
C GLU A 54 3.09 -5.96 9.71
N SER A 55 3.10 -7.29 9.71
CA SER A 55 4.35 -8.06 9.66
C SER A 55 5.09 -7.89 8.33
N ALA A 56 4.37 -7.89 7.21
CA ALA A 56 4.96 -7.66 5.89
C ALA A 56 5.58 -6.26 5.77
N ILE A 57 4.93 -5.23 6.32
CA ILE A 57 5.52 -3.89 6.42
C ILE A 57 6.78 -3.95 7.27
N ARG A 58 6.75 -4.56 8.45
CA ARG A 58 7.90 -4.64 9.36
C ARG A 58 9.11 -5.33 8.71
N GLU A 59 8.89 -6.44 8.03
CA GLU A 59 9.93 -7.29 7.44
C GLU A 59 10.53 -6.76 6.14
N ALA A 60 9.77 -5.99 5.36
CA ALA A 60 10.28 -5.48 4.09
C ALA A 60 11.49 -4.54 4.31
N PRO A 61 12.53 -4.62 3.47
CA PRO A 61 13.54 -3.56 3.41
C PRO A 61 12.84 -2.26 2.96
N LYS A 62 13.02 -1.21 3.76
CA LYS A 62 12.36 0.09 3.58
C LYS A 62 13.35 1.23 3.78
N GLN A 63 13.19 2.29 3.00
CA GLN A 63 13.94 3.54 3.11
C GLN A 63 13.18 4.59 3.94
N VAL A 64 11.84 4.52 3.93
CA VAL A 64 10.99 5.42 4.71
C VAL A 64 10.09 4.65 5.67
N GLU A 65 9.45 5.37 6.58
CA GLU A 65 8.49 4.80 7.52
C GLU A 65 7.14 4.52 6.84
N TRP A 66 6.56 3.36 7.13
CA TRP A 66 5.27 2.92 6.60
C TRP A 66 4.32 2.50 7.71
N THR A 67 3.03 2.76 7.51
CA THR A 67 1.96 2.41 8.43
C THR A 67 0.88 1.62 7.73
N PHE A 68 0.33 0.63 8.43
CA PHE A 68 -0.92 -0.02 8.06
C PHE A 68 -2.09 0.67 8.76
N ARG A 69 -3.15 1.01 8.00
CA ARG A 69 -4.40 1.53 8.55
C ARG A 69 -5.56 0.61 8.18
N SER A 70 -6.32 0.18 9.18
CA SER A 70 -7.52 -0.65 9.01
C SER A 70 -8.78 0.10 9.49
N ILE A 71 -9.16 1.13 8.74
CA ILE A 71 -10.46 1.81 8.91
C ILE A 71 -11.48 1.22 7.91
N ARG A 72 -12.41 2.02 7.37
CA ARG A 72 -13.34 1.58 6.32
C ARG A 72 -12.64 0.95 5.10
N ASN A 73 -11.53 1.54 4.67
CA ASN A 73 -10.65 1.00 3.65
C ASN A 73 -9.30 0.74 4.31
N TRP A 74 -8.75 -0.44 4.05
CA TRP A 74 -7.42 -0.81 4.49
C TRP A 74 -6.39 -0.10 3.62
N MET A 75 -5.26 0.26 4.21
CA MET A 75 -4.22 1.00 3.50
C MET A 75 -2.83 0.66 4.03
N ILE A 76 -1.89 0.49 3.11
CA ILE A 76 -0.45 0.55 3.38
C ILE A 76 0.05 1.84 2.76
N VAL A 77 0.61 2.70 3.59
CA VAL A 77 0.89 4.09 3.24
C VAL A 77 2.13 4.61 3.97
N PRO A 78 2.92 5.50 3.36
CA PRO A 78 4.03 6.14 4.06
C PRO A 78 3.52 6.95 5.26
N THR A 79 4.15 6.78 6.43
CA THR A 79 3.73 7.42 7.69
C THR A 79 3.72 8.95 7.58
N ARG A 80 4.68 9.52 6.83
CA ARG A 80 4.75 10.96 6.56
C ARG A 80 3.48 11.49 5.89
N LEU A 81 2.92 10.77 4.92
CA LEU A 81 1.70 11.19 4.22
C LEU A 81 0.51 11.26 5.18
N ILE A 82 0.40 10.32 6.12
CA ILE A 82 -0.66 10.37 7.15
C ILE A 82 -0.46 11.54 8.10
N ARG A 83 0.78 11.81 8.52
CA ARG A 83 1.09 12.94 9.39
C ARG A 83 0.73 14.28 8.75
N GLU A 84 1.07 14.45 7.48
CA GLU A 84 0.79 15.69 6.73
C GLU A 84 -0.69 15.83 6.34
N ALA A 85 -1.41 14.72 6.15
CA ALA A 85 -2.86 14.73 5.89
C ALA A 85 -3.71 15.15 7.11
N GLY A 86 -3.10 15.20 8.30
CA GLY A 86 -3.77 15.47 9.57
C GLY A 86 -4.53 14.27 10.15
N PRO A 87 -5.01 14.36 11.40
CA PRO A 87 -5.59 13.23 12.15
C PRO A 87 -6.80 12.57 11.47
N ASP A 88 -7.61 13.37 10.76
CA ASP A 88 -8.81 12.88 10.06
C ASP A 88 -8.51 12.42 8.61
N GLY A 89 -7.29 12.62 8.12
CA GLY A 89 -6.92 12.37 6.73
C GLY A 89 -7.65 13.24 5.70
N ARG A 90 -8.29 14.34 6.12
CA ARG A 90 -9.05 15.24 5.24
C ARG A 90 -8.18 15.86 4.15
N ASN A 91 -6.91 16.11 4.43
CA ASN A 91 -5.98 16.76 3.51
C ASN A 91 -5.12 15.73 2.74
N PHE A 92 -5.55 14.47 2.66
CA PHE A 92 -4.73 13.39 2.09
C PHE A 92 -4.26 13.67 0.66
N ASN A 93 -5.16 14.15 -0.22
CA ASN A 93 -4.80 14.44 -1.61
C ASN A 93 -3.92 15.69 -1.73
N GLU A 94 -4.11 16.69 -0.85
CA GLU A 94 -3.29 17.90 -0.81
C GLU A 94 -1.87 17.57 -0.34
N ALA A 95 -1.73 16.87 0.79
CA ALA A 95 -0.44 16.40 1.29
C ALA A 95 0.30 15.54 0.26
N MET A 96 -0.41 14.64 -0.43
CA MET A 96 0.17 13.85 -1.52
C MET A 96 0.69 14.74 -2.66
N GLY A 97 -0.03 15.80 -3.03
CA GLY A 97 0.39 16.77 -4.05
C GLY A 97 1.62 17.58 -3.62
N VAL A 98 1.63 18.07 -2.37
CA VAL A 98 2.74 18.83 -1.79
C VAL A 98 4.00 17.98 -1.71
N ILE A 99 3.93 16.76 -1.16
CA ILE A 99 5.09 15.86 -1.08
C ILE A 99 5.64 15.56 -2.47
N ARG A 100 4.76 15.24 -3.41
CA ARG A 100 5.12 14.96 -4.80
C ARG A 100 5.85 16.13 -5.46
N GLU A 101 5.43 17.36 -5.22
CA GLU A 101 6.06 18.53 -5.84
C GLU A 101 7.36 18.93 -5.13
N SER A 102 7.45 18.69 -3.82
CA SER A 102 8.56 19.14 -2.99
C SER A 102 9.67 18.11 -2.79
N ASP A 103 9.38 16.81 -2.95
CA ASP A 103 10.28 15.73 -2.52
C ASP A 103 10.17 14.47 -3.42
N GLN A 104 10.89 14.51 -4.54
CA GLN A 104 10.93 13.41 -5.51
C GLN A 104 11.75 12.21 -5.02
N GLU A 105 12.75 12.42 -4.17
CA GLU A 105 13.53 11.32 -3.56
C GLU A 105 12.63 10.48 -2.65
N PHE A 106 11.80 11.13 -1.84
CA PHE A 106 10.78 10.44 -1.06
C PHE A 106 9.80 9.67 -1.95
N CYS A 107 9.33 10.27 -3.06
CA CYS A 107 8.44 9.57 -3.98
C CYS A 107 9.08 8.32 -4.60
N ALA A 108 10.34 8.41 -5.04
CA ALA A 108 11.10 7.28 -5.57
C ALA A 108 11.31 6.19 -4.50
N ALA A 109 11.70 6.57 -3.28
CA ALA A 109 11.86 5.65 -2.15
C ALA A 109 10.55 4.91 -1.83
N THR A 110 9.41 5.61 -1.83
CA THR A 110 8.11 4.97 -1.59
C THR A 110 7.72 3.97 -2.69
N ALA A 111 8.14 4.21 -3.94
CA ALA A 111 7.88 3.30 -5.04
C ALA A 111 8.65 1.98 -4.84
N GLU A 112 9.93 2.06 -4.46
CA GLU A 112 10.75 0.88 -4.19
C GLU A 112 10.29 0.12 -2.94
N ASP A 113 10.00 0.83 -1.85
CA ASP A 113 9.52 0.23 -0.61
C ASP A 113 8.20 -0.52 -0.82
N LEU A 114 7.26 0.05 -1.57
CA LEU A 114 5.98 -0.63 -1.85
C LEU A 114 6.19 -1.92 -2.64
N GLU A 115 7.11 -1.94 -3.60
CA GLU A 115 7.47 -3.17 -4.31
C GLU A 115 8.04 -4.23 -3.36
N ASN A 116 8.88 -3.83 -2.41
CA ASN A 116 9.44 -4.73 -1.41
C ASN A 116 8.36 -5.29 -0.49
N ILE A 117 7.43 -4.46 -0.02
CA ILE A 117 6.28 -4.91 0.79
C ILE A 117 5.42 -5.90 0.01
N LEU A 118 5.10 -5.60 -1.25
CA LEU A 118 4.34 -6.51 -2.13
C LEU A 118 5.08 -7.83 -2.40
N ARG A 119 6.42 -7.81 -2.46
CA ARG A 119 7.24 -9.04 -2.55
C ARG A 119 7.13 -9.90 -1.30
N ILE A 120 7.14 -9.30 -0.11
CA ILE A 120 6.95 -10.04 1.14
C ILE A 120 5.55 -10.65 1.19
N LEU A 121 4.51 -9.85 0.93
CA LEU A 121 3.13 -10.34 0.88
C LEU A 121 2.91 -11.45 -0.14
N ALA A 122 3.58 -11.39 -1.29
CA ALA A 122 3.53 -12.45 -2.30
C ALA A 122 4.21 -13.76 -1.84
N LYS A 123 5.12 -13.70 -0.86
CA LYS A 123 5.75 -14.90 -0.29
C LYS A 123 4.98 -15.46 0.90
N THR A 124 4.14 -14.65 1.54
CA THR A 124 3.28 -15.11 2.62
C THR A 124 2.25 -16.11 2.09
N SER A 125 2.16 -17.28 2.73
CA SER A 125 1.13 -18.29 2.42
C SER A 125 -0.27 -17.68 2.56
N SER A 126 -1.17 -17.99 1.62
CA SER A 126 -2.60 -17.65 1.77
C SER A 126 -3.17 -18.36 2.99
N ILE A 127 -4.09 -17.71 3.71
CA ILE A 127 -4.75 -18.32 4.88
C ILE A 127 -5.67 -19.49 4.49
N ASP A 128 -5.96 -19.69 3.20
CA ASP A 128 -6.69 -20.87 2.69
C ASP A 128 -5.84 -22.16 2.65
N GLY A 129 -5.01 -22.37 3.67
CA GLY A 129 -4.37 -23.64 3.97
C GLY A 129 -5.28 -24.54 4.80
N SER A 130 -6.41 -24.98 4.25
CA SER A 130 -6.95 -26.28 4.67
C SER A 130 -6.03 -27.35 4.08
N PRO A 131 -5.35 -28.19 4.88
CA PRO A 131 -4.72 -29.38 4.34
C PRO A 131 -5.85 -30.27 3.80
N SER A 132 -5.81 -30.57 2.51
CA SER A 132 -6.56 -31.72 1.99
C SER A 132 -6.03 -32.95 2.72
N ALA A 133 -6.98 -33.70 3.30
CA ALA A 133 -6.75 -34.91 4.07
C ALA A 133 -5.93 -35.97 3.32
#